data_AF-A0A5E6P503-F1
#
_entry.id   AF-A0A5E6P503-F1
#
_cell.length_a   1.000
_cell.length_b   1.000
_cell.length_c   1.000
_cell.angle_alpha   90.00
_cell.angle_beta   90.00
_cell.angle_gamma   90.00
#
_symmetry.space_group_name_H-M   'P 1'
#
loop_
_entity.id
_entity.type
_entity.pdbx_description
1 polymer ?
#
loop_
_entity_poly.entity_id
_entity_poly.type
_entity_poly.pdbx_seq_one_letter_code
_entity_poly.pdbx_strand_id
1 'polypeptide(L)'
;MIISSASTNAAMSAYTSAVDNRSATRARQMAVEDDQAKAQNDDSVSLSSTSTAYSNSIGGNAPFFPVRAGMNADALVLGVSAPGAVSSSKDKTFAEVAVDARKRMDEKYALMNASGKPFTDSDEDRNALMGDLDRRSLNAVATNQGGTFTAQEQASAQALMRQQARLATGYYSGPADQQKNWKDPFADDPYGRASAALDFMNNMSPEEKTSPEWLSQHQTLEAALNQGASLATPEKKTGHFPNLAEILAGVVTQPEQEQKSSGKNADPSAQVMKKLQSLI
;
A
#
# COMPACT_ATOMS: atom_id res chain seq x y z
N MET A 1 -13.72 -29.50 -20.64
CA MET A 1 -13.93 -29.64 -19.18
C MET A 1 -13.36 -28.41 -18.52
N ILE A 2 -14.22 -27.58 -17.93
CA ILE A 2 -13.83 -26.39 -17.17
C ILE A 2 -13.58 -26.87 -15.75
N ILE A 3 -12.31 -26.86 -15.31
CA ILE A 3 -11.96 -27.14 -13.92
C ILE A 3 -12.08 -25.82 -13.17
N SER A 4 -13.27 -25.56 -12.63
CA SER A 4 -13.56 -24.33 -11.90
C SER A 4 -12.80 -24.27 -10.57
N SER A 5 -12.22 -23.09 -10.35
CA SER A 5 -11.46 -22.57 -9.21
C SER A 5 -12.26 -22.55 -7.89
N ALA A 6 -12.64 -23.72 -7.37
CA ALA A 6 -13.30 -23.86 -6.08
C ALA A 6 -12.34 -23.70 -4.89
N SER A 7 -11.05 -24.04 -5.06
CA SER A 7 -10.03 -24.00 -4.00
C SER A 7 -9.67 -22.57 -3.58
N THR A 8 -9.59 -21.63 -4.53
CA THR A 8 -9.28 -20.22 -4.24
C THR A 8 -10.38 -19.55 -3.43
N ASN A 9 -11.65 -19.84 -3.73
CA ASN A 9 -12.79 -19.27 -2.99
C ASN A 9 -12.87 -19.76 -1.54
N ALA A 10 -12.56 -21.04 -1.30
CA ALA A 10 -12.53 -21.58 0.06
C ALA A 10 -11.37 -21.00 0.89
N ALA A 11 -10.19 -20.82 0.29
CA ALA A 11 -9.04 -20.19 0.94
C ALA A 11 -9.30 -18.70 1.24
N MET A 12 -9.90 -17.97 0.30
CA MET A 12 -10.30 -16.58 0.49
C MET A 12 -11.34 -16.44 1.61
N SER A 13 -12.37 -17.29 1.63
CA SER A 13 -13.41 -17.25 2.66
C SER A 13 -12.87 -17.58 4.05
N ALA A 14 -11.95 -18.56 4.17
CA ALA A 14 -11.32 -18.88 5.44
C ALA A 14 -10.39 -17.75 5.92
N TYR A 15 -9.68 -17.10 4.99
CA TYR A 15 -8.83 -15.95 5.28
C TYR A 15 -9.65 -14.74 5.77
N THR A 16 -10.73 -14.36 5.08
CA THR A 16 -11.58 -13.25 5.49
C THR A 16 -12.13 -13.44 6.90
N SER A 17 -12.60 -14.65 7.23
CA SER A 17 -13.07 -14.97 8.58
C SER A 17 -11.96 -14.92 9.65
N ALA A 18 -10.72 -15.27 9.30
CA ALA A 18 -9.58 -15.19 10.22
C ALA A 18 -9.14 -13.74 10.47
N VAL A 19 -9.17 -12.89 9.44
CA VAL A 19 -8.86 -11.46 9.54
C VAL A 19 -9.90 -10.73 10.37
N ASP A 20 -11.19 -10.99 10.16
CA ASP A 20 -12.27 -10.35 10.92
C ASP A 20 -12.13 -10.65 12.43
N ASN A 21 -11.77 -11.89 12.77
CA ASN A 21 -11.52 -12.30 14.17
C ASN A 21 -10.28 -11.62 14.77
N ARG A 22 -9.19 -11.48 14.02
CA ARG A 22 -7.97 -10.78 14.50
C ARG A 22 -8.20 -9.27 14.65
N SER A 23 -8.92 -8.65 13.72
CA SER A 23 -9.29 -7.23 13.76
C SER A 23 -10.15 -6.92 14.98
N ALA A 24 -11.14 -7.78 15.28
CA ALA A 24 -11.98 -7.65 16.48
C ALA A 24 -11.19 -7.82 17.79
N THR A 25 -10.18 -8.70 17.79
CA THR A 25 -9.31 -8.93 18.96
C THR A 25 -8.37 -7.74 19.19
N ARG A 26 -7.79 -7.17 18.13
CA ARG A 26 -6.92 -5.98 18.19
C ARG A 26 -7.69 -4.74 18.62
N ALA A 27 -8.91 -4.54 18.13
CA ALA A 27 -9.78 -3.44 18.56
C ALA A 27 -10.13 -3.54 20.06
N ARG A 28 -10.32 -4.75 20.59
CA ARG A 28 -10.52 -4.98 22.03
C ARG A 28 -9.25 -4.71 22.84
N GLN A 29 -8.08 -5.06 22.34
CA GLN A 29 -6.80 -4.76 23.01
C GLN A 29 -6.53 -3.25 23.08
N MET A 30 -6.77 -2.52 21.98
CA MET A 30 -6.59 -1.06 21.95
C MET A 30 -7.58 -0.32 22.86
N ALA A 31 -8.81 -0.84 23.02
CA ALA A 31 -9.78 -0.28 23.96
C ALA A 31 -9.40 -0.49 25.44
N VAL A 32 -8.58 -1.51 25.75
CA VAL A 32 -8.12 -1.81 27.12
C VAL A 32 -6.87 -1.00 27.48
N GLU A 33 -6.01 -0.66 26.50
CA GLU A 33 -4.86 0.23 26.72
C GLU A 33 -5.28 1.71 26.95
N ASP A 34 -6.38 2.16 26.34
CA ASP A 34 -6.88 3.54 26.50
C ASP A 34 -7.50 3.81 27.89
N ASP A 35 -7.99 2.77 28.57
CA ASP A 35 -8.68 2.87 29.86
C ASP A 35 -7.70 2.92 31.07
N GLN A 36 -6.43 2.57 30.88
CA GLN A 36 -5.42 2.58 31.96
C GLN A 36 -4.65 3.92 32.10
N ALA A 37 -4.82 4.87 31.20
CA ALA A 37 -4.04 6.11 31.16
C ALA A 37 -4.71 7.32 31.87
N LYS A 38 -5.45 7.10 32.97
CA LYS A 38 -6.16 8.20 33.65
C LYS A 38 -5.82 8.34 35.14
N ALA A 39 -4.68 8.97 35.41
CA ALA A 39 -4.48 9.80 36.60
C ALA A 39 -3.24 10.69 36.44
N GLN A 40 -3.43 11.98 36.15
CA GLN A 40 -2.86 13.12 36.90
C GLN A 40 -3.17 14.44 36.18
N ASN A 41 -3.63 15.42 36.95
CA ASN A 41 -3.89 16.79 36.52
C ASN A 41 -2.59 17.49 36.12
N ASP A 42 -2.48 17.84 34.85
CA ASP A 42 -1.74 19.00 34.38
C ASP A 42 -2.50 19.50 33.15
N ASP A 43 -2.58 20.82 32.95
CA ASP A 43 -3.33 21.49 31.86
C ASP A 43 -2.57 21.33 30.52
N SER A 44 -2.22 20.09 30.22
CA SER A 44 -1.59 19.62 29.00
C SER A 44 -2.65 18.83 28.22
N VAL A 45 -2.92 19.26 26.99
CA VAL A 45 -3.78 18.50 26.08
C VAL A 45 -3.02 17.22 25.73
N SER A 46 -3.24 16.16 26.49
CA SER A 46 -2.69 14.84 26.19
C SER A 46 -3.38 14.30 24.94
N LEU A 47 -2.67 14.36 23.81
CA LEU A 47 -3.11 13.71 22.58
C LEU A 47 -3.02 12.19 22.80
N SER A 48 -4.02 11.44 22.32
CA SER A 48 -3.94 9.99 22.35
C SER A 48 -2.68 9.51 21.61
N SER A 49 -2.11 8.39 22.05
CA SER A 49 -0.93 7.77 21.41
C SER A 49 -1.11 7.56 19.90
N THR A 50 -2.34 7.24 19.49
CA THR A 50 -2.73 7.12 18.08
C THR A 50 -2.61 8.44 17.32
N SER A 51 -3.07 9.55 17.91
CA SER A 51 -2.99 10.88 17.30
C SER A 51 -1.53 11.32 17.12
N THR A 52 -0.67 11.08 18.12
CA THR A 52 0.76 11.35 18.03
C THR A 52 1.43 10.49 16.95
N ALA A 53 1.10 9.20 16.88
CA ALA A 53 1.64 8.30 15.85
C ALA A 53 1.26 8.74 14.43
N TYR A 54 -0.01 9.15 14.22
CA TYR A 54 -0.47 9.67 12.93
C TYR A 54 0.24 10.97 12.55
N SER A 55 0.35 11.90 13.49
CA SER A 55 1.04 13.17 13.28
C SER A 55 2.50 12.96 12.87
N ASN A 56 3.21 12.06 13.57
CA ASN A 56 4.59 11.70 13.24
C ASN A 56 4.71 11.04 11.86
N SER A 57 3.78 10.13 11.53
CA SER A 57 3.75 9.51 10.20
C SER A 57 3.55 10.52 9.08
N ILE A 58 2.61 11.46 9.27
CA ILE A 58 2.33 12.50 8.28
C ILE A 58 3.57 13.37 8.12
N GLY A 59 4.15 13.87 9.22
CA GLY A 59 5.36 14.68 9.18
C GLY A 59 6.55 13.98 8.52
N GLY A 60 6.75 12.68 8.79
CA GLY A 60 7.86 11.90 8.23
C GLY A 60 7.75 11.64 6.73
N ASN A 61 6.52 11.57 6.18
CA ASN A 61 6.29 11.23 4.78
C ASN A 61 5.83 12.40 3.90
N ALA A 62 5.40 13.53 4.49
CA ALA A 62 4.91 14.70 3.76
C ALA A 62 5.87 15.20 2.64
N PRO A 63 7.21 15.21 2.81
CA PRO A 63 8.13 15.63 1.74
C PRO A 63 8.01 14.80 0.45
N PHE A 64 7.49 13.57 0.52
CA PHE A 64 7.34 12.69 -0.65
C PHE A 64 6.02 12.91 -1.40
N PHE A 65 5.11 13.72 -0.84
CA PHE A 65 3.81 14.05 -1.42
C PHE A 65 3.65 15.57 -1.53
N PRO A 66 4.40 16.24 -2.41
CA PRO A 66 4.23 17.68 -2.61
C PRO A 66 2.81 17.97 -3.06
N VAL A 67 2.23 19.06 -2.56
CA VAL A 67 0.88 19.52 -2.91
C VAL A 67 0.90 21.01 -3.17
N ARG A 68 -0.12 21.46 -3.92
CA ARG A 68 -0.37 22.87 -4.16
C ARG A 68 -0.48 23.65 -2.86
N ALA A 69 0.07 24.86 -2.87
CA ALA A 69 -0.08 25.79 -1.76
C ALA A 69 -1.56 25.95 -1.36
N GLY A 70 -1.85 25.77 -0.08
CA GLY A 70 -3.22 25.83 0.47
C GLY A 70 -4.04 24.54 0.32
N MET A 71 -3.45 23.46 -0.20
CA MET A 71 -4.03 22.12 -0.20
C MET A 71 -3.23 21.19 0.72
N ASN A 72 -3.80 20.04 1.08
CA ASN A 72 -3.20 19.06 1.99
C ASN A 72 -3.18 17.66 1.35
N ALA A 73 -2.32 16.79 1.87
CA ALA A 73 -2.24 15.38 1.48
C ALA A 73 -2.26 14.44 2.70
N ASP A 74 -2.77 14.88 3.84
CA ASP A 74 -2.61 14.15 5.10
C ASP A 74 -3.19 12.74 5.06
N ALA A 75 -4.38 12.55 4.47
CA ALA A 75 -4.99 11.23 4.34
C ALA A 75 -4.20 10.32 3.38
N LEU A 76 -3.73 10.90 2.27
CA LEU A 76 -2.86 10.23 1.31
C LEU A 76 -1.52 9.81 1.95
N VAL A 77 -0.89 10.71 2.70
CA VAL A 77 0.39 10.49 3.38
C VAL A 77 0.24 9.46 4.51
N LEU A 78 -0.85 9.52 5.28
CA LEU A 78 -1.13 8.58 6.36
C LEU A 78 -1.24 7.14 5.85
N GLY A 79 -1.71 6.94 4.61
CA GLY A 79 -1.78 5.62 3.99
C GLY A 79 -0.43 4.91 3.78
N VAL A 80 0.71 5.61 3.96
CA VAL A 80 2.05 4.98 4.00
C VAL A 80 2.21 4.11 5.24
N SER A 81 1.88 4.63 6.43
CA SER A 81 2.10 3.90 7.70
C SER A 81 0.85 3.17 8.20
N ALA A 82 -0.33 3.65 7.81
CA ALA A 82 -1.61 3.14 8.26
C ALA A 82 -2.55 2.95 7.04
N PRO A 83 -2.27 1.97 6.16
CA PRO A 83 -3.07 1.74 4.94
C PRO A 83 -4.54 1.39 5.20
N GLY A 84 -4.89 0.99 6.42
CA GLY A 84 -6.26 0.73 6.85
C GLY A 84 -6.93 1.86 7.62
N ALA A 85 -6.22 2.98 7.83
CA ALA A 85 -6.81 4.15 8.47
C ALA A 85 -7.94 4.69 7.59
N VAL A 86 -9.09 4.95 8.20
CA VAL A 86 -10.28 5.48 7.51
C VAL A 86 -10.50 6.93 7.92
N SER A 87 -10.66 7.80 6.93
CA SER A 87 -11.03 9.20 7.12
C SER A 87 -12.20 9.54 6.21
N SER A 88 -11.95 9.78 4.92
CA SER A 88 -12.96 9.97 3.87
C SER A 88 -13.94 8.79 3.75
N SER A 89 -13.49 7.56 3.97
CA SER A 89 -14.26 6.33 3.81
C SER A 89 -14.94 5.82 5.10
N LYS A 90 -14.79 6.56 6.20
CA LYS A 90 -15.34 6.16 7.50
C LYS A 90 -16.87 5.98 7.43
N ASP A 91 -17.34 4.87 7.99
CA ASP A 91 -18.75 4.48 8.13
C ASP A 91 -19.52 4.42 6.79
N LYS A 92 -18.81 4.19 5.68
CA LYS A 92 -19.38 4.08 4.32
C LYS A 92 -19.23 2.68 3.75
N THR A 93 -20.25 2.23 3.02
CA THR A 93 -20.14 1.11 2.08
C THR A 93 -19.19 1.47 0.93
N PHE A 94 -18.63 0.48 0.23
CA PHE A 94 -17.68 0.77 -0.84
C PHE A 94 -18.29 1.59 -2.00
N ALA A 95 -19.58 1.43 -2.27
CA ALA A 95 -20.30 2.26 -3.24
C ALA A 95 -20.43 3.72 -2.78
N GLU A 96 -20.73 3.96 -1.50
CA GLU A 96 -20.77 5.32 -0.93
C GLU A 96 -19.38 5.96 -0.87
N VAL A 97 -18.33 5.17 -0.64
CA VAL A 97 -16.94 5.63 -0.71
C VAL A 97 -16.62 6.18 -2.11
N ALA A 98 -17.03 5.48 -3.17
CA ALA A 98 -16.83 5.95 -4.54
C ALA A 98 -17.57 7.28 -4.82
N VAL A 99 -18.81 7.40 -4.37
CA VAL A 99 -19.60 8.63 -4.53
C VAL A 99 -18.96 9.81 -3.78
N ASP A 100 -18.51 9.58 -2.54
CA ASP A 100 -17.82 10.60 -1.74
C ASP A 100 -16.48 11.01 -2.35
N ALA A 101 -15.70 10.04 -2.84
CA ALA A 101 -14.43 10.29 -3.51
C ALA A 101 -14.61 11.13 -4.78
N ARG A 102 -15.59 10.82 -5.64
CA ARG A 102 -15.93 11.62 -6.83
C ARG A 102 -16.25 13.06 -6.45
N LYS A 103 -17.12 13.25 -5.45
CA LYS A 103 -17.51 14.58 -4.96
C LYS A 103 -16.30 15.38 -4.48
N ARG A 104 -15.41 14.79 -3.68
CA ARG A 104 -14.19 15.46 -3.20
C ARG A 104 -13.26 15.84 -4.34
N MET A 105 -13.07 14.94 -5.31
CA MET A 105 -12.26 15.22 -6.48
C MET A 105 -12.84 16.37 -7.31
N ASP A 106 -14.16 16.42 -7.50
CA ASP A 106 -14.85 17.52 -8.16
C ASP A 106 -14.63 18.87 -7.43
N GLU A 107 -14.73 18.88 -6.10
CA GLU A 107 -14.44 20.05 -5.28
C GLU A 107 -12.98 20.53 -5.44
N LYS A 108 -12.02 19.60 -5.49
CA LYS A 108 -10.61 19.94 -5.74
C LYS A 108 -10.37 20.46 -7.14
N TYR A 109 -10.98 19.86 -8.16
CA TYR A 109 -10.92 20.40 -9.53
C TYR A 109 -11.48 21.83 -9.59
N ALA A 110 -12.63 22.08 -8.96
CA ALA A 110 -13.22 23.41 -8.89
C ALA A 110 -12.30 24.41 -8.17
N LEU A 111 -11.67 24.01 -7.06
CA LEU A 111 -10.70 24.83 -6.32
C LEU A 111 -9.47 25.17 -7.17
N MET A 112 -8.92 24.19 -7.89
CA MET A 112 -7.80 24.41 -8.81
C MET A 112 -8.18 25.39 -9.92
N ASN A 113 -9.34 25.21 -10.55
CA ASN A 113 -9.84 26.12 -11.57
C ASN A 113 -10.05 27.55 -11.03
N ALA A 114 -10.66 27.69 -9.85
CA ALA A 114 -10.89 28.98 -9.20
C ALA A 114 -9.58 29.70 -8.82
N SER A 115 -8.49 28.95 -8.56
CA SER A 115 -7.17 29.51 -8.30
C SER A 115 -6.47 30.10 -9.53
N GLY A 116 -7.08 30.00 -10.73
CA GLY A 116 -6.47 30.41 -12.00
C GLY A 116 -5.41 29.45 -12.53
N LYS A 117 -5.22 28.29 -11.87
CA LYS A 117 -4.29 27.23 -12.27
C LYS A 117 -5.09 25.93 -12.41
N PRO A 118 -5.66 25.60 -13.58
CA PRO A 118 -6.38 24.34 -13.75
C PRO A 118 -5.47 23.13 -13.51
N PHE A 119 -6.07 21.95 -13.38
CA PHE A 119 -5.34 20.69 -13.23
C PHE A 119 -4.51 20.37 -14.49
N THR A 120 -3.27 19.92 -14.31
CA THR A 120 -2.28 19.66 -15.36
C THR A 120 -1.64 18.26 -15.28
N ASP A 121 -2.10 17.41 -14.36
CA ASP A 121 -1.57 16.07 -14.12
C ASP A 121 -0.13 15.98 -13.59
N SER A 122 0.41 17.07 -13.06
CA SER A 122 1.68 17.06 -12.33
C SER A 122 1.58 16.20 -11.05
N ASP A 123 2.71 15.78 -10.48
CA ASP A 123 2.73 15.09 -9.17
C ASP A 123 2.03 15.91 -8.09
N GLU A 124 2.30 17.21 -8.06
CA GLU A 124 1.70 18.17 -7.13
C GLU A 124 0.17 18.24 -7.29
N ASP A 125 -0.31 18.21 -8.53
CA ASP A 125 -1.73 18.25 -8.86
C ASP A 125 -2.44 16.96 -8.48
N ARG A 126 -1.82 15.80 -8.75
CA ARG A 126 -2.38 14.49 -8.41
C ARG A 126 -2.47 14.31 -6.90
N ASN A 127 -1.42 14.69 -6.17
CA ASN A 127 -1.42 14.69 -4.71
C ASN A 127 -2.46 15.65 -4.15
N ALA A 128 -2.61 16.84 -4.74
CA ALA A 128 -3.59 17.82 -4.28
C ALA A 128 -5.05 17.42 -4.57
N LEU A 129 -5.29 16.76 -5.70
CA LEU A 129 -6.59 16.23 -6.12
C LEU A 129 -7.06 15.09 -5.19
N MET A 130 -6.13 14.20 -4.80
CA MET A 130 -6.44 12.98 -4.07
C MET A 130 -5.95 13.00 -2.62
N GLY A 131 -5.42 14.13 -2.15
CA GLY A 131 -4.74 14.26 -0.86
C GLY A 131 -5.63 14.01 0.36
N ASP A 132 -6.93 14.25 0.19
CA ASP A 132 -7.97 14.02 1.21
C ASP A 132 -8.60 12.62 1.11
N LEU A 133 -8.18 11.80 0.14
CA LEU A 133 -8.66 10.43 -0.02
C LEU A 133 -7.77 9.49 0.81
N ASP A 134 -8.37 8.79 1.76
CA ASP A 134 -7.70 7.65 2.37
C ASP A 134 -7.51 6.50 1.36
N ARG A 135 -6.68 5.52 1.70
CA ARG A 135 -6.32 4.43 0.78
C ARG A 135 -7.53 3.64 0.28
N ARG A 136 -8.58 3.46 1.10
CA ARG A 136 -9.80 2.76 0.69
C ARG A 136 -10.57 3.59 -0.35
N SER A 137 -10.62 4.91 -0.19
CA SER A 137 -11.15 5.82 -1.21
C SER A 137 -10.30 5.81 -2.49
N LEU A 138 -8.97 5.80 -2.38
CA LEU A 138 -8.09 5.63 -3.55
C LEU A 138 -8.36 4.30 -4.28
N ASN A 139 -8.61 3.22 -3.54
CA ASN A 139 -8.95 1.94 -4.14
C ASN A 139 -10.28 1.98 -4.92
N ALA A 140 -11.29 2.70 -4.39
CA ALA A 140 -12.54 2.92 -5.11
C ALA A 140 -12.32 3.67 -6.43
N VAL A 141 -11.47 4.70 -6.44
CA VAL A 141 -11.07 5.41 -7.66
C VAL A 141 -10.30 4.46 -8.60
N ALA A 142 -9.29 3.76 -8.10
CA ALA A 142 -8.38 2.90 -8.86
C ALA A 142 -9.07 1.71 -9.54
N THR A 143 -10.14 1.19 -8.93
CA THR A 143 -10.96 0.08 -9.45
C THR A 143 -12.17 0.55 -10.23
N ASN A 144 -12.33 1.86 -10.40
CA ASN A 144 -13.48 2.49 -11.02
C ASN A 144 -14.83 2.05 -10.40
N GLN A 145 -14.87 1.94 -9.08
CA GLN A 145 -16.09 1.57 -8.37
C GLN A 145 -17.21 2.55 -8.73
N GLY A 146 -18.32 2.03 -9.26
CA GLY A 146 -19.45 2.85 -9.71
C GLY A 146 -19.31 3.49 -11.10
N GLY A 147 -18.17 3.32 -11.78
CA GLY A 147 -18.01 3.67 -13.20
C GLY A 147 -17.91 5.16 -13.52
N THR A 148 -17.63 6.02 -12.54
CA THR A 148 -17.61 7.49 -12.68
C THR A 148 -16.21 8.10 -12.78
N PHE A 149 -15.16 7.29 -12.69
CA PHE A 149 -13.78 7.75 -12.73
C PHE A 149 -13.16 7.52 -14.11
N THR A 150 -12.47 8.54 -14.62
CA THR A 150 -11.71 8.48 -15.86
C THR A 150 -10.51 7.54 -15.74
N ALA A 151 -9.98 7.07 -16.88
CA ALA A 151 -8.79 6.22 -16.89
C ALA A 151 -7.57 6.92 -16.28
N GLN A 152 -7.46 8.24 -16.44
CA GLN A 152 -6.37 9.04 -15.88
C GLN A 152 -6.47 9.15 -14.35
N GLU A 153 -7.68 9.34 -13.81
CA GLU A 153 -7.93 9.33 -12.37
C GLU A 153 -7.63 7.94 -11.78
N GLN A 154 -8.06 6.86 -12.43
CA GLN A 154 -7.72 5.50 -12.04
C GLN A 154 -6.20 5.26 -11.99
N ALA A 155 -5.48 5.64 -13.06
CA ALA A 155 -4.03 5.48 -13.14
C ALA A 155 -3.29 6.29 -12.07
N SER A 156 -3.75 7.50 -11.79
CA SER A 156 -3.22 8.36 -10.73
C SER A 156 -3.43 7.74 -9.35
N ALA A 157 -4.64 7.25 -9.05
CA ALA A 157 -4.93 6.58 -7.78
C ALA A 157 -4.07 5.32 -7.59
N GLN A 158 -3.93 4.50 -8.64
CA GLN A 158 -3.05 3.33 -8.61
C GLN A 158 -1.57 3.71 -8.39
N ALA A 159 -1.11 4.80 -9.00
CA ALA A 159 0.26 5.30 -8.80
C ALA A 159 0.50 5.74 -7.36
N LEU A 160 -0.44 6.48 -6.77
CA LEU A 160 -0.38 6.89 -5.37
C LEU A 160 -0.42 5.71 -4.40
N MET A 161 -1.28 4.71 -4.66
CA MET A 161 -1.32 3.49 -3.86
C MET A 161 -0.01 2.69 -3.93
N ARG A 162 0.66 2.66 -5.09
CA ARG A 162 2.00 2.06 -5.24
C ARG A 162 3.07 2.88 -4.52
N GLN A 163 3.00 4.20 -4.58
CA GLN A 163 3.92 5.09 -3.86
C GLN A 163 3.82 4.86 -2.34
N GLN A 164 2.60 4.78 -1.79
CA GLN A 164 2.38 4.44 -0.38
C GLN A 164 3.07 3.12 -0.01
N ALA A 165 2.85 2.07 -0.80
CA ALA A 165 3.41 0.75 -0.54
C ALA A 165 4.95 0.73 -0.64
N ARG A 166 5.52 1.45 -1.60
CA ARG A 166 6.98 1.60 -1.75
C ARG A 166 7.59 2.25 -0.52
N LEU A 167 7.08 3.41 -0.11
CA LEU A 167 7.58 4.13 1.06
C LEU A 167 7.44 3.30 2.34
N ALA A 168 6.30 2.59 2.51
CA ALA A 168 6.05 1.71 3.65
C ALA A 168 7.06 0.55 3.76
N THR A 169 7.62 0.14 2.63
CA THR A 169 8.57 -0.99 2.52
C THR A 169 10.00 -0.52 2.25
N GLY A 170 10.31 0.74 2.59
CA GLY A 170 11.66 1.30 2.53
C GLY A 170 12.15 1.63 1.11
N TYR A 171 11.32 1.50 0.08
CA TYR A 171 11.66 1.96 -1.27
C TYR A 171 11.31 3.43 -1.43
N TYR A 172 12.30 4.19 -1.85
CA TYR A 172 12.08 5.58 -2.21
C TYR A 172 11.03 5.72 -3.32
N SER A 173 10.08 6.63 -3.13
CA SER A 173 9.09 7.04 -4.13
C SER A 173 8.63 8.46 -3.83
N GLY A 174 9.07 9.42 -4.64
CA GLY A 174 8.75 10.83 -4.46
C GLY A 174 9.56 11.72 -5.40
N PRO A 175 9.57 13.05 -5.16
CA PRO A 175 10.26 14.03 -5.99
C PRO A 175 11.79 13.88 -5.97
N ALA A 176 12.44 13.83 -7.13
CA ALA A 176 13.88 13.51 -7.24
C ALA A 176 14.82 14.30 -6.31
N ASP A 177 14.50 15.55 -5.99
CA ASP A 177 15.24 16.40 -5.06
C ASP A 177 15.22 15.91 -3.61
N GLN A 178 14.21 15.12 -3.22
CA GLN A 178 14.08 14.50 -1.91
C GLN A 178 14.82 13.16 -1.81
N GLN A 179 15.19 12.54 -2.93
CA GLN A 179 15.84 11.22 -2.94
C GLN A 179 17.15 11.22 -2.16
N LYS A 180 17.94 12.29 -2.27
CA LYS A 180 19.22 12.46 -1.56
C LYS A 180 19.06 12.50 -0.02
N ASN A 181 17.88 12.86 0.46
CA ASN A 181 17.57 12.96 1.89
C ASN A 181 16.91 11.68 2.42
N TRP A 182 16.53 10.75 1.53
CA TRP A 182 15.91 9.49 1.92
C TRP A 182 16.94 8.55 2.52
N LYS A 183 16.59 7.93 3.65
CA LYS A 183 17.32 6.84 4.25
C LYS A 183 16.44 5.62 4.24
N ASP A 184 16.92 4.56 3.61
CA ASP A 184 16.22 3.29 3.60
C ASP A 184 16.31 2.63 4.99
N PRO A 185 15.19 2.47 5.71
CA PRO A 185 15.18 1.90 7.06
C PRO A 185 15.51 0.39 7.06
N PHE A 186 15.48 -0.27 5.89
CA PHE A 186 15.70 -1.71 5.73
C PHE A 186 16.89 -2.01 4.79
N ALA A 187 17.84 -1.08 4.63
CA ALA A 187 18.98 -1.25 3.72
C ALA A 187 19.77 -2.55 3.96
N ASP A 188 19.96 -2.91 5.24
CA ASP A 188 20.67 -4.11 5.68
C ASP A 188 19.75 -5.13 6.38
N ASP A 189 18.44 -5.05 6.11
CA ASP A 189 17.42 -5.89 6.75
C ASP A 189 16.32 -6.31 5.75
N PRO A 190 16.63 -7.19 4.77
CA PRO A 190 15.65 -7.64 3.80
C PRO A 190 14.52 -8.46 4.44
N TYR A 191 14.77 -9.17 5.54
CA TYR A 191 13.73 -9.85 6.31
C TYR A 191 12.76 -8.85 6.96
N GLY A 192 13.29 -7.78 7.57
CA GLY A 192 12.48 -6.68 8.12
C GLY A 192 11.67 -5.97 7.05
N ARG A 193 12.23 -5.78 5.85
CA ARG A 193 11.49 -5.24 4.71
C ARG A 193 10.31 -6.11 4.31
N ALA A 194 10.52 -7.42 4.17
CA ALA A 194 9.48 -8.36 3.81
C ALA A 194 8.39 -8.43 4.92
N SER A 195 8.80 -8.33 6.19
CA SER A 195 7.88 -8.24 7.33
C SER A 195 7.02 -6.98 7.25
N ALA A 196 7.62 -5.82 6.98
CA ALA A 196 6.91 -4.56 6.78
C ALA A 196 5.94 -4.62 5.59
N ALA A 197 6.31 -5.31 4.50
CA ALA A 197 5.43 -5.53 3.35
C ALA A 197 4.21 -6.39 3.73
N LEU A 198 4.42 -7.49 4.46
CA LEU A 198 3.34 -8.34 4.94
C LEU A 198 2.42 -7.59 5.90
N ASP A 199 2.98 -6.80 6.81
CA ASP A 199 2.22 -5.96 7.74
C ASP A 199 1.40 -4.89 7.01
N PHE A 200 1.98 -4.24 6.00
CA PHE A 200 1.26 -3.29 5.16
C PHE A 200 0.05 -3.96 4.48
N MET A 201 0.23 -5.13 3.87
CA MET A 201 -0.83 -5.90 3.23
C MET A 201 -1.92 -6.36 4.21
N ASN A 202 -1.52 -6.82 5.40
CA ASN A 202 -2.42 -7.22 6.47
C ASN A 202 -3.29 -6.06 6.99
N ASN A 203 -2.85 -4.82 6.83
CA ASN A 203 -3.58 -3.63 7.25
C ASN A 203 -4.30 -2.91 6.10
N MET A 204 -4.27 -3.42 4.86
CA MET A 204 -5.05 -2.86 3.74
C MET A 204 -6.56 -2.96 3.97
N SER A 205 -7.33 -2.23 3.14
CA SER A 205 -8.79 -2.25 3.17
C SER A 205 -9.37 -3.65 2.88
N PRO A 206 -10.60 -3.95 3.35
CA PRO A 206 -11.27 -5.21 3.04
C PRO A 206 -11.39 -5.45 1.53
N GLU A 207 -11.69 -4.41 0.74
CA GLU A 207 -11.86 -4.53 -0.71
C GLU A 207 -10.55 -4.90 -1.40
N GLU A 208 -9.41 -4.31 -1.01
CA GLU A 208 -8.09 -4.72 -1.53
C GLU A 208 -7.77 -6.18 -1.19
N LYS A 209 -8.09 -6.62 0.03
CA LYS A 209 -7.85 -7.99 0.51
C LYS A 209 -8.68 -9.05 -0.22
N THR A 210 -9.76 -8.65 -0.88
CA THR A 210 -10.57 -9.58 -1.69
C THR A 210 -10.01 -9.82 -3.10
N SER A 211 -8.96 -9.09 -3.52
CA SER A 211 -8.37 -9.26 -4.84
C SER A 211 -7.49 -10.54 -4.93
N PRO A 212 -7.52 -11.26 -6.06
CA PRO A 212 -6.61 -12.39 -6.30
C PRO A 212 -5.13 -12.00 -6.22
N GLU A 213 -4.79 -10.80 -6.69
CA GLU A 213 -3.43 -10.26 -6.66
C GLU A 213 -2.93 -10.10 -5.23
N TRP A 214 -3.77 -9.55 -4.34
CA TRP A 214 -3.44 -9.44 -2.93
C TRP A 214 -3.19 -10.81 -2.30
N LEU A 215 -4.05 -11.82 -2.57
CA LEU A 215 -3.87 -13.17 -2.01
C LEU A 215 -2.54 -13.78 -2.44
N SER A 216 -2.23 -13.72 -3.74
CA SER A 216 -1.00 -14.28 -4.29
C SER A 216 0.25 -13.63 -3.70
N GLN A 217 0.23 -12.29 -3.58
CA GLN A 217 1.33 -11.52 -2.99
C GLN A 217 1.51 -11.83 -1.50
N HIS A 218 0.41 -11.89 -0.76
CA HIS A 218 0.40 -12.15 0.68
C HIS A 218 0.96 -13.54 0.99
N GLN A 219 0.48 -14.57 0.31
CA GLN A 219 0.96 -15.95 0.48
C GLN A 219 2.45 -16.09 0.13
N THR A 220 2.92 -15.39 -0.90
CA THR A 220 4.34 -15.40 -1.30
C THR A 220 5.22 -14.81 -0.19
N LEU A 221 4.81 -13.66 0.37
CA LEU A 221 5.53 -13.02 1.47
C LEU A 221 5.50 -13.87 2.75
N GLU A 222 4.33 -14.43 3.10
CA GLU A 222 4.18 -15.30 4.27
C GLU A 222 5.05 -16.56 4.15
N ALA A 223 5.07 -17.20 2.99
CA ALA A 223 5.92 -18.36 2.75
C ALA A 223 7.41 -18.03 2.83
N ALA A 224 7.85 -16.89 2.29
CA ALA A 224 9.24 -16.45 2.35
C ALA A 224 9.67 -16.13 3.79
N LEU A 225 8.82 -15.44 4.56
CA LEU A 225 9.09 -15.12 5.95
C LEU A 225 9.13 -16.36 6.84
N ASN A 226 8.22 -17.32 6.62
CA ASN A 226 8.22 -18.58 7.37
C ASN A 226 9.48 -19.41 7.12
N GLN A 227 9.98 -19.44 5.88
CA GLN A 227 11.28 -20.06 5.55
C GLN A 227 12.41 -19.32 6.25
N GLY A 228 12.42 -17.99 6.16
CA GLY A 228 13.42 -17.12 6.77
C GLY A 228 13.43 -17.14 8.30
N ALA A 229 12.31 -17.42 8.96
CA ALA A 229 12.19 -17.38 10.42
C ALA A 229 13.17 -18.33 11.12
N SER A 230 13.46 -19.47 10.48
CA SER A 230 14.41 -20.48 10.95
C SER A 230 15.89 -20.13 10.76
N LEU A 231 16.19 -19.11 9.96
CA LEU A 231 17.56 -18.69 9.66
C LEU A 231 18.22 -17.93 10.81
N ALA A 232 19.55 -18.02 10.88
CA ALA A 232 20.34 -17.20 11.79
C ALA A 232 20.28 -15.71 11.40
N THR A 233 20.49 -14.80 12.35
CA THR A 233 20.43 -13.35 12.09
C THR A 233 21.35 -12.87 10.95
N PRO A 234 22.60 -13.37 10.78
CA PRO A 234 23.43 -13.00 9.63
C PRO A 234 22.80 -13.39 8.29
N GLU A 235 22.15 -14.56 8.22
CA GLU A 235 21.49 -15.08 7.01
C GLU A 235 20.21 -14.32 6.70
N LYS A 236 19.48 -13.84 7.72
CA LYS A 236 18.33 -12.93 7.54
C LYS A 236 18.73 -11.57 6.96
N LYS A 237 19.98 -11.14 7.18
CA LYS A 237 20.52 -9.86 6.69
C LYS A 237 21.06 -9.96 5.26
N THR A 238 21.48 -11.15 4.83
CA THR A 238 22.10 -11.37 3.50
C THR A 238 21.24 -12.21 2.56
N GLY A 239 20.21 -12.89 3.06
CA GLY A 239 19.31 -13.72 2.28
C GLY A 239 18.38 -12.89 1.39
N HIS A 240 18.03 -13.45 0.23
CA HIS A 240 17.06 -12.83 -0.67
C HIS A 240 15.63 -13.08 -0.17
N PHE A 241 14.87 -12.01 0.02
CA PHE A 241 13.45 -12.04 0.31
C PHE A 241 12.71 -11.28 -0.80
N PRO A 242 11.61 -11.82 -1.34
CA PRO A 242 10.89 -11.16 -2.42
C PRO A 242 10.32 -9.85 -1.91
N ASN A 243 10.65 -8.74 -2.58
CA ASN A 243 10.07 -7.46 -2.23
C ASN A 243 8.77 -7.20 -3.01
N LEU A 244 7.89 -6.34 -2.47
CA LEU A 244 6.57 -6.10 -3.05
C LEU A 244 6.66 -5.61 -4.51
N ALA A 245 7.70 -4.85 -4.84
CA ALA A 245 7.94 -4.35 -6.20
C ALA A 245 8.41 -5.44 -7.18
N GLU A 246 9.19 -6.42 -6.74
CA GLU A 246 9.61 -7.61 -7.51
C GLU A 246 8.42 -8.54 -7.78
N ILE A 247 7.56 -8.74 -6.77
CA ILE A 247 6.34 -9.55 -6.91
C ILE A 247 5.35 -8.85 -7.87
N LEU A 248 5.21 -7.52 -7.78
CA LEU A 248 4.40 -6.72 -8.72
C LEU A 248 4.96 -6.71 -10.16
N ALA A 249 6.26 -6.92 -10.35
CA ALA A 249 6.90 -7.00 -11.66
C ALA A 249 6.92 -8.43 -12.26
N GLY A 250 6.40 -9.44 -11.55
CA GLY A 250 6.41 -10.83 -12.00
C GLY A 250 7.79 -11.49 -12.01
N VAL A 251 8.77 -10.92 -11.30
CA VAL A 251 10.13 -11.45 -11.22
C VAL A 251 10.21 -12.39 -10.02
N VAL A 252 10.18 -13.70 -10.28
CA VAL A 252 10.68 -14.69 -9.33
C VAL A 252 12.20 -14.66 -9.44
N THR A 253 12.86 -13.89 -8.58
CA THR A 253 14.32 -13.96 -8.43
C THR A 253 14.67 -15.26 -7.72
N GLN A 254 14.98 -16.30 -8.51
CA GLN A 254 15.76 -17.42 -8.01
C GLN A 254 17.17 -16.91 -7.65
N PRO A 255 17.80 -17.43 -6.58
CA PRO A 255 19.13 -17.00 -6.19
C PRO A 255 20.10 -17.30 -7.34
N GLU A 256 20.70 -16.26 -7.91
CA GLU A 256 21.75 -16.39 -8.90
C GLU A 256 22.94 -17.10 -8.27
N GLN A 257 23.14 -18.37 -8.63
CA GLN A 257 24.50 -18.91 -8.66
C GLN A 257 25.25 -18.16 -9.77
N GLU A 258 26.38 -17.58 -9.40
CA GLU A 258 27.32 -16.87 -10.25
C GLU A 258 27.39 -17.46 -11.67
N GLN A 259 26.99 -16.69 -12.69
CA GLN A 259 27.49 -16.93 -14.04
C GLN A 259 27.63 -15.63 -14.84
N LYS A 260 28.88 -15.44 -15.27
CA LYS A 260 29.39 -14.32 -16.06
C LYS A 260 28.56 -14.04 -17.31
N SER A 261 28.54 -12.74 -17.63
CA SER A 261 28.08 -12.08 -18.85
C SER A 261 28.10 -12.90 -20.15
N SER A 262 26.99 -12.83 -20.90
CA SER A 262 27.00 -12.55 -22.35
C SER A 262 25.57 -12.25 -22.84
N GLY A 263 25.39 -11.12 -23.52
CA GLY A 263 24.09 -10.59 -23.87
C GLY A 263 23.37 -11.28 -25.03
N LYS A 264 22.05 -11.11 -25.05
CA LYS A 264 21.21 -10.69 -26.18
C LYS A 264 19.76 -10.57 -25.69
N ASN A 265 19.13 -9.43 -25.97
CA ASN A 265 17.69 -9.22 -25.76
C ASN A 265 16.91 -10.40 -26.35
N ALA A 266 16.20 -11.14 -25.49
CA ALA A 266 15.21 -12.11 -25.89
C ALA A 266 13.87 -11.70 -25.27
N ASP A 267 12.92 -11.44 -26.15
CA ASP A 267 11.54 -11.06 -25.84
C ASP A 267 10.90 -12.07 -24.85
N PRO A 268 10.43 -11.63 -23.67
CA PRO A 268 9.85 -12.50 -22.64
C PRO A 268 8.65 -13.32 -23.15
N SER A 269 7.97 -12.85 -24.19
CA SER A 269 6.86 -13.54 -24.85
C SER A 269 7.27 -14.87 -25.49
N ALA A 270 8.51 -14.96 -25.99
CA ALA A 270 9.04 -16.16 -26.63
C ALA A 270 9.39 -17.26 -25.62
N GLN A 271 9.74 -16.90 -24.39
CA GLN A 271 10.06 -17.87 -23.34
C GLN A 271 8.80 -18.54 -22.79
N VAL A 272 7.70 -17.81 -22.70
CA VAL A 272 6.39 -18.34 -22.26
C VAL A 272 5.83 -19.35 -23.27
N MET A 273 5.90 -19.05 -24.57
CA MET A 273 5.44 -19.96 -25.64
C MET A 273 6.25 -21.26 -25.71
N LYS A 274 7.55 -21.21 -25.45
CA LYS A 274 8.41 -22.41 -25.44
C LYS A 274 8.11 -23.33 -24.25
N LYS A 275 7.69 -22.76 -23.11
CA LYS A 275 7.32 -23.49 -21.89
C LYS A 275 5.93 -24.14 -22.00
N LEU A 276 5.02 -23.57 -22.79
CA LEU A 276 3.70 -24.15 -23.09
C LEU A 276 3.78 -25.30 -24.11
N GLN A 277 4.72 -25.26 -25.05
CA GLN A 277 4.91 -26.35 -26.03
C GLN A 277 5.60 -27.59 -25.45
N SER A 278 6.31 -27.48 -24.31
CA SER A 278 6.93 -28.63 -23.65
C SER A 278 5.99 -29.38 -22.69
N LEU A 279 4.71 -28.99 -22.62
CA LEU A 279 3.69 -29.57 -21.74
C LEU A 279 2.59 -30.34 -22.52
N ILE A 280 2.84 -30.63 -23.80
CA ILE A 280 2.05 -31.52 -24.66
C ILE A 280 3.00 -32.59 -25.22
#